data_AF-A0A9P0YU03-F1
#
_entry.id   AF-A0A9P0YU03-F1
#
_cell.length_a   1.000
_cell.length_b   1.000
_cell.length_c   1.000
_cell.angle_alpha   90.00
_cell.angle_beta   90.00
_cell.angle_gamma   90.00
#
_symmetry.space_group_name_H-M   'P 1'
#
loop_
_entity.id
_entity.type
_entity.pdbx_description
1 polymer ?
#
loop_
_entity_poly.entity_id
_entity_poly.type
_entity_poly.pdbx_seq_one_letter_code
_entity_poly.pdbx_strand_id
1 'polypeptide(L)'
;MTIAEAFKDSTSALRESTLAYEKSHQKLPISEVELWKLLEDLHIENHLINRAYLYLLNNPDMIKGLIGCPKNKQKELLIEMVFGPPASTTRPY
;
A
#
# COMPACT_ATOMS: atom_id res chain seq x y z
N MET A 1 -19.65 -29.26 -16.98
CA MET A 1 -19.48 -29.05 -15.54
C MET A 1 -19.42 -30.41 -14.87
N THR A 2 -18.21 -30.82 -14.55
CA THR A 2 -17.88 -32.10 -13.92
C THR A 2 -17.74 -31.89 -12.42
N ILE A 3 -18.00 -32.91 -11.61
CA ILE A 3 -17.87 -32.81 -10.13
C ILE A 3 -16.48 -32.28 -9.72
N ALA A 4 -15.43 -32.67 -10.46
CA ALA A 4 -14.07 -32.18 -10.26
C ALA A 4 -13.89 -30.66 -10.50
N GLU A 5 -14.60 -30.09 -11.47
CA GLU A 5 -14.56 -28.65 -11.76
C GLU A 5 -15.27 -27.87 -10.65
N ALA A 6 -16.43 -28.36 -10.21
CA ALA A 6 -17.19 -27.75 -9.12
C ALA A 6 -16.40 -27.72 -7.79
N PHE A 7 -15.63 -28.77 -7.50
CA PHE A 7 -14.75 -28.81 -6.33
C PHE A 7 -13.58 -27.82 -6.45
N LYS A 8 -12.95 -27.75 -7.63
CA LYS A 8 -11.85 -26.82 -7.88
C LYS A 8 -12.30 -25.36 -7.70
N ASP A 9 -13.44 -25.00 -8.28
CA ASP A 9 -14.02 -23.65 -8.16
C ASP A 9 -14.37 -23.30 -6.72
N SER A 10 -14.90 -24.27 -5.96
CA SER A 10 -15.20 -24.11 -4.54
C SER A 10 -13.93 -23.89 -3.71
N THR A 11 -12.85 -24.61 -3.99
CA THR A 11 -11.57 -24.43 -3.29
C THR A 11 -10.88 -23.10 -3.63
N SER A 12 -10.99 -22.61 -4.86
CA SER A 12 -10.46 -21.28 -5.22
C SER A 12 -11.24 -20.16 -4.54
N ALA A 13 -12.59 -20.24 -4.53
CA ALA A 13 -13.43 -19.25 -3.88
C ALA A 13 -13.17 -19.17 -2.36
N LEU A 14 -12.99 -20.33 -1.69
CA LEU A 14 -12.61 -20.36 -0.28
C LEU A 14 -11.25 -19.69 -0.06
N ARG A 15 -10.23 -20.01 -0.86
CA ARG A 15 -8.90 -19.41 -0.73
C ARG A 15 -8.92 -17.90 -0.95
N GLU A 16 -9.66 -17.42 -1.96
CA GLU A 16 -9.85 -15.99 -2.20
C GLU A 16 -10.53 -15.30 -1.02
N SER A 17 -11.56 -15.93 -0.43
CA SER A 17 -12.23 -15.42 0.76
C SER A 17 -11.27 -15.32 1.96
N THR A 18 -10.40 -16.30 2.16
CA THR A 18 -9.38 -16.29 3.24
C THR A 18 -8.37 -15.18 3.02
N LEU A 19 -7.85 -15.01 1.80
CA LEU A 19 -6.91 -13.94 1.48
C LEU A 19 -7.52 -12.55 1.62
N ALA A 20 -8.79 -12.38 1.25
CA ALA A 20 -9.53 -11.14 1.42
C ALA A 20 -9.76 -10.83 2.92
N TYR A 21 -10.14 -11.84 3.71
CA TYR A 21 -10.32 -11.72 5.14
C TYR A 21 -9.01 -11.36 5.85
N GLU A 22 -7.91 -12.05 5.54
CA GLU A 22 -6.57 -11.76 6.09
C GLU A 22 -6.10 -10.34 5.73
N LYS A 23 -6.30 -9.90 4.48
CA LYS A 23 -6.02 -8.51 4.08
C LYS A 23 -6.85 -7.50 4.85
N SER A 24 -8.15 -7.76 5.04
CA SER A 24 -9.03 -6.86 5.81
C SER A 24 -8.68 -6.79 7.30
N HIS A 25 -8.04 -7.83 7.84
CA HIS A 25 -7.64 -7.93 9.24
C HIS A 25 -6.15 -7.66 9.48
N GLN A 26 -5.41 -7.26 8.45
CA GLN A 26 -3.99 -6.94 8.59
C GLN A 26 -3.86 -5.64 9.38
N LYS A 27 -3.53 -5.76 10.68
CA LYS A 27 -3.34 -4.59 11.56
C LYS A 27 -2.22 -3.71 11.01
N LEU A 28 -2.49 -2.41 10.95
CA LEU A 28 -1.47 -1.42 10.64
C LEU A 28 -0.34 -1.50 11.68
N PRO A 29 0.93 -1.28 11.28
CA PRO A 29 2.06 -1.26 12.21
C PRO A 29 1.97 -0.14 13.26
N ILE A 30 1.24 0.92 12.93
CA ILE A 30 0.99 2.12 13.74
C ILE A 30 -0.50 2.48 13.62
N SER A 31 -1.01 3.27 14.56
CA SER A 31 -2.38 3.77 14.49
C SER A 31 -2.60 4.75 13.33
N GLU A 32 -3.86 4.93 12.92
CA GLU A 32 -4.23 5.91 11.89
C GLU A 32 -3.81 7.35 12.24
N VAL A 33 -3.88 7.71 13.53
CA VAL A 33 -3.44 9.02 14.03
C VAL A 33 -1.93 9.20 13.89
N GLU A 34 -1.16 8.15 14.19
CA GLU A 34 0.30 8.17 14.00
C GLU A 34 0.68 8.18 12.52
N LEU A 35 -0.07 7.48 11.68
CA LEU A 35 0.11 7.51 10.23
C LEU A 35 -0.11 8.92 9.69
N TRP A 36 -1.16 9.61 10.14
CA TRP A 36 -1.43 10.98 9.73
C TRP A 36 -0.29 11.93 10.16
N LYS A 37 0.16 11.84 11.41
CA LYS A 37 1.29 12.62 11.91
C LYS A 37 2.58 12.35 11.13
N LEU A 38 2.85 11.09 10.76
CA LEU A 38 4.00 10.74 9.93
C LEU A 38 3.95 11.47 8.58
N LEU A 39 2.79 11.58 7.95
CA LEU A 39 2.64 12.30 6.69
C LEU A 39 2.83 13.81 6.84
N GLU A 40 2.38 14.39 7.96
CA GLU A 40 2.62 15.79 8.31
C GLU A 40 4.11 16.07 8.55
N ASP A 41 4.80 15.19 9.29
CA ASP A 41 6.24 15.26 9.57
C ASP A 41 7.10 15.13 8.30
N LEU A 42 6.61 14.37 7.31
CA LEU A 42 7.25 14.25 6.00
C LEU A 42 7.01 15.47 5.10
N HIS A 43 6.26 16.47 5.56
CA HIS A 43 5.91 17.67 4.81
C HIS A 43 5.38 17.33 3.41
N ILE A 44 4.48 16.34 3.33
CA ILE A 44 3.77 16.01 2.09
C ILE A 44 2.84 17.17 1.74
N GLU A 45 2.79 17.54 0.47
CA GLU A 45 1.94 18.64 0.01
C GLU A 45 0.46 18.34 0.30
N ASN A 46 -0.29 19.35 0.77
CA ASN A 46 -1.69 19.19 1.19
C ASN A 46 -2.59 18.54 0.13
N HIS A 47 -2.29 18.75 -1.16
CA HIS A 47 -3.07 18.15 -2.23
C HIS A 47 -2.74 16.66 -2.46
N LEU A 48 -1.60 16.18 -1.96
CA LEU A 48 -1.14 14.79 -2.05
C LEU A 48 -1.35 13.99 -0.76
N ILE A 49 -1.43 14.66 0.39
CA ILE A 49 -1.48 14.01 1.71
C ILE A 49 -2.65 13.04 1.86
N ASN A 50 -3.85 13.43 1.40
CA ASN A 50 -5.04 12.57 1.44
C ASN A 50 -4.85 11.30 0.60
N ARG A 51 -4.20 11.42 -0.56
CA ARG A 51 -3.95 10.29 -1.45
C ARG A 51 -2.90 9.35 -0.88
N ALA A 52 -1.83 9.90 -0.30
CA ALA A 52 -0.82 9.12 0.40
C ALA A 52 -1.41 8.38 1.62
N TYR A 53 -2.26 9.05 2.39
CA TYR A 53 -2.97 8.45 3.53
C TYR A 53 -3.81 7.25 3.10
N LEU A 54 -4.69 7.42 2.10
CA LEU A 54 -5.53 6.34 1.60
C LEU A 54 -4.70 5.19 1.00
N TYR A 55 -3.60 5.50 0.32
CA TYR A 55 -2.71 4.47 -0.21
C TYR A 55 -2.10 3.62 0.92
N LEU A 56 -1.53 4.25 1.94
CA LEU A 56 -0.89 3.56 3.06
C LEU A 56 -1.89 2.76 3.89
N LEU A 57 -3.10 3.28 4.12
CA LEU A 57 -4.19 2.57 4.80
C LEU A 57 -4.54 1.25 4.11
N ASN A 58 -4.53 1.25 2.77
CA ASN A 58 -4.80 0.07 1.95
C ASN A 58 -3.58 -0.84 1.74
N ASN A 59 -2.38 -0.40 2.13
CA ASN A 59 -1.13 -1.14 1.94
C ASN A 59 -0.28 -1.15 3.23
N PRO A 60 -0.68 -1.90 4.28
CA PRO A 60 0.00 -1.91 5.58
C PRO A 60 1.48 -2.32 5.52
N ASP A 61 1.85 -3.17 4.55
CA ASP A 61 3.24 -3.58 4.36
C ASP A 61 4.13 -2.44 3.84
N MET A 62 3.57 -1.49 3.08
CA MET A 62 4.30 -0.29 2.66
C MET A 62 4.59 0.64 3.83
N ILE A 63 3.72 0.69 4.83
CA ILE A 63 3.97 1.44 6.08
C ILE A 63 5.19 0.88 6.80
N LYS A 64 5.33 -0.46 6.87
CA LYS A 64 6.51 -1.10 7.48
C LYS A 64 7.79 -0.69 6.75
N GLY A 65 7.76 -0.72 5.42
CA GLY A 65 8.90 -0.29 4.59
C GLY A 65 9.24 1.20 4.78
N LEU A 66 8.22 2.05 4.85
CA LEU A 66 8.39 3.49 5.06
C LEU A 66 9.01 3.79 6.43
N ILE A 67 8.53 3.17 7.51
CA ILE A 67 9.07 3.35 8.87
C ILE A 67 10.53 2.89 8.95
N GLY A 68 10.88 1.78 8.27
CA GLY A 68 12.25 1.27 8.23
C GLY A 68 13.20 2.07 7.35
N CYS A 69 12.68 2.94 6.47
CA CYS A 69 13.48 3.77 5.57
C CYS A 69 14.12 4.95 6.34
N PRO A 70 15.37 5.36 6.02
CA PRO A 70 15.98 6.56 6.58
C PRO A 70 15.09 7.80 6.42
N LYS A 71 14.96 8.61 7.48
CA LYS A 71 14.03 9.76 7.52
C LYS A 71 14.16 10.71 6.32
N ASN A 72 15.38 10.96 5.85
CA ASN A 72 15.65 11.83 4.70
C ASN A 72 15.19 11.25 3.35
N LYS A 73 14.87 9.96 3.29
CA LYS A 73 14.44 9.24 2.08
C LYS A 73 12.97 8.82 2.11
N GLN A 74 12.33 8.87 3.27
CA GLN A 74 10.92 8.49 3.45
C GLN A 74 9.97 9.26 2.52
N LYS A 75 10.15 10.58 2.37
CA LYS A 75 9.31 11.40 1.48
C LYS A 75 9.42 10.97 0.02
N GLU A 76 10.65 10.80 -0.46
CA GLU A 76 10.94 10.42 -1.85
C GLU A 76 10.38 9.02 -2.15
N LEU A 77 10.62 8.07 -1.23
CA LEU A 77 10.09 6.71 -1.30
C LEU A 77 8.55 6.69 -1.34
N LEU A 78 7.90 7.48 -0.47
CA LEU A 78 6.44 7.55 -0.44
C LEU A 78 5.88 8.10 -1.75
N ILE A 79 6.53 9.11 -2.33
CA ILE A 79 6.12 9.67 -3.64
C ILE A 79 6.25 8.59 -4.72
N GLU A 80 7.36 7.87 -4.77
CA GLU A 80 7.56 6.78 -5.75
C GLU A 80 6.53 5.66 -5.59
N MET A 81 6.17 5.28 -4.35
CA MET A 81 5.16 4.26 -4.08
C MET A 81 3.75 4.68 -4.55
N VAL A 82 3.36 5.94 -4.32
CA VAL A 82 2.00 6.44 -4.55
C VAL A 82 1.79 6.89 -6.00
N PHE A 83 2.82 7.50 -6.61
CA PHE A 83 2.72 8.15 -7.93
C PHE A 83 3.51 7.43 -9.02
N GLY A 84 4.28 6.39 -8.65
CA GLY A 84 5.21 5.73 -9.55
C GLY A 84 6.54 6.46 -9.65
N PRO A 85 7.53 5.88 -10.36
CA PRO A 85 8.82 6.53 -10.56
C PRO A 85 8.60 7.89 -11.24
N PRO A 86 9.33 8.95 -10.82
CA PRO A 86 9.30 10.22 -11.54
C PRO A 86 9.65 9.91 -12.99
N ALA A 87 8.83 10.37 -13.93
CA ALA A 87 9.01 10.09 -15.35
C ALA A 87 10.47 10.34 -15.72
N SER A 88 11.24 9.25 -15.85
CA SER A 88 12.61 9.32 -16.31
C SER A 88 12.53 10.05 -17.63
N THR A 89 13.25 11.15 -17.73
CA THR A 89 13.30 11.99 -18.90
C THR A 89 13.93 11.15 -20.02
N THR A 90 13.14 10.31 -20.69
CA THR A 90 13.52 9.66 -21.94
C THR A 90 13.51 10.77 -22.97
N ARG A 91 14.60 11.55 -23.03
CA ARG A 91 14.93 12.31 -24.23
C ARG A 91 15.37 11.27 -25.26
N PRO A 92 14.63 11.08 -26.37
CA PRO A 92 15.23 10.41 -27.50
C PRO A 92 16.25 11.40 -28.09
N TYR A 93 17.52 11.00 -28.09
CA TYR A 93 18.50 11.56 -29.01
C TYR A 93 18.33 10.89 -30.36
#